data_AF-A0A951A3K3-F1
#
_entry.id   AF-A0A951A3K3-F1
#
_cell.length_a   1.000
_cell.length_b   1.000
_cell.length_c   1.000
_cell.angle_alpha   90.00
_cell.angle_beta   90.00
_cell.angle_gamma   90.00
#
_symmetry.space_group_name_H-M   'P 1'
#
loop_
_entity.id
_entity.type
_entity.pdbx_description
1 polymer ?
#
loop_
_entity_poly.entity_id
_entity_poly.type
_entity_poly.pdbx_seq_one_letter_code
_entity_poly.pdbx_strand_id
1 'polypeptide(L)'
;MPNPIYEKGLKNRREVLGAEYVDKAIASADEFSRPLQELVTEYCWGAVWDRPGVDRKTRSIINLAMLTALNRPHELKLHIKGALN
;
A
#
# COMPACT_ATOMS: atom_id res chain seq x y z
N MET A 1 9.84 20.14 4.29
CA MET A 1 8.99 20.39 3.11
C MET A 1 8.09 19.17 2.94
N PRO A 2 6.83 19.31 2.48
CA PRO A 2 5.99 18.14 2.20
C PRO A 2 6.65 17.28 1.11
N ASN A 3 6.75 15.97 1.30
CA ASN A 3 7.27 15.06 0.28
C ASN A 3 6.13 14.71 -0.70
N PRO A 4 6.14 15.19 -1.96
CA PRO A 4 5.05 14.95 -2.90
C PRO A 4 4.83 13.46 -3.22
N ILE A 5 5.89 12.66 -3.16
CA ILE A 5 5.81 11.20 -3.37
C ILE A 5 5.12 10.53 -2.20
N TYR A 6 5.41 10.97 -0.96
CA TYR A 6 4.72 10.49 0.25
C TYR A 6 3.23 10.79 0.18
N GLU A 7 2.84 12.03 -0.13
CA GLU A 7 1.42 12.43 -0.17
C GLU A 7 0.65 11.65 -1.25
N LYS A 8 1.24 11.49 -2.44
CA LYS A 8 0.68 10.63 -3.49
C LYS A 8 0.53 9.19 -3.01
N GLY A 9 1.57 8.66 -2.36
CA GLY A 9 1.57 7.30 -1.83
C GLY A 9 0.52 7.09 -0.76
N LEU A 10 0.35 8.06 0.14
CA LEU A 10 -0.66 8.03 1.18
C LEU A 10 -2.07 8.02 0.59
N LYS A 11 -2.34 8.85 -0.43
CA LYS A 11 -3.59 8.83 -1.18
C LYS A 11 -3.87 7.45 -1.78
N ASN A 12 -2.93 6.90 -2.53
CA ASN A 12 -3.08 5.58 -3.17
C ASN A 12 -3.28 4.46 -2.16
N ARG A 13 -2.50 4.49 -1.07
CA ARG A 13 -2.58 3.49 0.00
C ARG A 13 -3.95 3.50 0.67
N ARG A 14 -4.53 4.68 0.92
CA ARG A 14 -5.89 4.83 1.47
C ARG A 14 -6.97 4.38 0.49
N GLU A 15 -6.84 4.69 -0.80
CA GLU A 15 -7.78 4.24 -1.83
C GLU A 15 -7.85 2.70 -1.90
N VAL A 16 -6.70 2.03 -1.84
CA VAL A 16 -6.65 0.56 -1.96
C VAL A 16 -6.94 -0.13 -0.63
N LEU A 17 -6.28 0.26 0.47
CA LEU A 17 -6.39 -0.47 1.75
C LEU A 17 -7.51 0.05 2.67
N GLY A 18 -8.13 1.17 2.31
CA GLY A 18 -9.11 1.88 3.13
C GLY A 18 -8.47 2.89 4.08
N ALA A 19 -9.07 4.08 4.17
CA ALA A 19 -8.55 5.18 4.97
C ALA A 19 -8.39 4.81 6.46
N GLU A 20 -9.42 4.19 7.06
CA GLU A 20 -9.40 3.79 8.47
C GLU A 20 -8.22 2.87 8.81
N TYR A 21 -7.96 1.86 7.97
CA TYR A 21 -6.85 0.93 8.18
C TYR A 21 -5.49 1.64 8.13
N VAL A 22 -5.30 2.50 7.13
CA VAL A 22 -4.03 3.22 6.91
C VAL A 22 -3.79 4.24 8.00
N ASP A 23 -4.81 5.02 8.36
CA ASP A 23 -4.71 6.06 9.38
C ASP A 23 -4.41 5.46 10.75
N LYS A 24 -5.03 4.31 11.07
CA LYS A 24 -4.70 3.56 12.28
C LYS A 24 -3.25 3.09 12.27
N ALA A 25 -2.76 2.52 11.18
CA ALA A 25 -1.37 2.04 11.06
C ALA A 25 -0.34 3.16 11.21
N ILE A 26 -0.62 4.34 10.65
CA ILE A 26 0.23 5.53 10.77
C ILE A 26 0.18 6.10 12.19
N ALA A 27 -1.00 6.16 12.80
CA ALA A 27 -1.17 6.65 14.17
C ALA A 27 -0.48 5.73 15.19
N SER A 28 -0.48 4.42 14.96
CA SER A 28 0.16 3.43 15.85
C SER A 28 1.67 3.28 15.67
N ALA A 29 2.28 3.94 14.69
CA ALA A 29 3.71 3.80 14.44
C ALA A 29 4.56 4.55 15.49
N ASP A 30 5.47 3.82 16.12
CA ASP A 30 6.46 4.34 17.06
C ASP A 30 7.76 4.74 16.34
N GLU A 31 8.78 5.18 17.10
CA GLU A 31 10.08 5.60 16.56
C GLU A 31 10.76 4.49 15.72
N PHE A 32 10.56 3.22 16.11
CA PHE A 32 11.15 2.09 15.41
C PHE A 32 10.43 1.79 14.08
N SER A 33 9.10 1.84 14.06
CA SER A 33 8.28 1.45 12.90
C SER A 33 7.94 2.60 11.96
N ARG A 34 8.07 3.86 12.40
CA ARG A 34 7.81 5.06 11.60
C ARG A 34 8.61 5.09 10.29
N PRO A 35 9.94 4.83 10.28
CA PRO A 35 10.71 4.86 9.04
C PRO A 35 10.24 3.83 8.02
N LEU A 36 9.74 2.67 8.48
CA LEU A 36 9.17 1.66 7.60
C LEU A 36 7.83 2.10 7.01
N GLN A 37 6.96 2.75 7.79
CA GLN A 37 5.69 3.30 7.28
C GLN A 37 5.95 4.37 6.21
N GLU A 38 6.95 5.22 6.44
CA GLU A 38 7.38 6.24 5.48
C GLU A 38 7.91 5.60 4.19
N LEU A 39 8.87 4.69 4.31
CA LEU A 39 9.46 3.99 3.17
C LEU A 39 8.40 3.27 2.31
N VAL A 40 7.50 2.50 2.93
CA VAL A 40 6.46 1.77 2.20
C VAL A 40 5.49 2.73 1.53
N THR A 41 5.11 3.80 2.21
CA THR A 41 4.18 4.80 1.65
C THR A 41 4.80 5.51 0.45
N GLU A 42 6.05 5.94 0.55
CA GLU A 42 6.73 6.61 -0.55
C GLU A 42 7.03 5.67 -1.71
N TYR A 43 7.71 4.55 -1.43
CA TYR A 43 8.24 3.71 -2.48
C TYR A 43 7.14 2.84 -3.11
N CYS A 44 6.46 2.02 -2.32
CA CYS A 44 5.48 1.07 -2.86
C CYS A 44 4.26 1.80 -3.43
N TRP A 45 3.73 2.78 -2.70
CA TRP A 45 2.48 3.44 -3.06
C TRP A 45 2.66 4.72 -3.88
N GLY A 46 3.68 5.53 -3.59
CA GLY A 46 3.94 6.79 -4.28
C GLY A 46 4.68 6.62 -5.60
N ALA A 47 5.80 5.90 -5.55
CA ALA A 47 6.70 5.74 -6.69
C ALA A 47 6.32 4.58 -7.62
N VAL A 48 5.86 3.44 -7.08
CA VAL A 48 5.68 2.21 -7.87
C VAL A 48 4.23 1.95 -8.30
N TRP A 49 3.25 2.14 -7.40
CA TRP A 49 1.87 1.71 -7.62
C TRP A 49 1.23 2.31 -8.88
N ASP A 50 1.41 3.60 -9.13
CA ASP A 50 0.83 4.31 -10.29
C ASP A 50 1.79 4.43 -11.48
N ARG A 51 2.83 3.59 -11.58
CA ARG A 51 3.70 3.63 -12.77
C ARG A 51 2.88 3.30 -14.03
N PRO A 52 3.17 3.95 -15.18
CA PRO A 52 2.51 3.61 -16.43
C PRO A 52 2.85 2.17 -16.87
N GLY A 53 2.04 1.61 -17.78
CA GLY A 53 2.26 0.30 -18.42
C GLY A 53 1.47 -0.86 -17.82
N VAL A 54 1.03 -0.78 -16.57
CA VAL A 54 0.13 -1.77 -15.95
C VAL A 54 -0.96 -1.02 -15.19
N ASP A 55 -2.22 -1.29 -15.50
CA ASP A 55 -3.36 -0.68 -14.83
C ASP A 55 -3.54 -1.21 -13.40
N ARG A 56 -4.31 -0.49 -12.57
CA ARG A 56 -4.47 -0.80 -11.14
C ARG A 56 -5.11 -2.17 -10.90
N LYS A 57 -6.08 -2.60 -11.72
CA LYS A 57 -6.74 -3.90 -11.56
C LYS A 57 -5.72 -5.03 -11.80
N THR A 58 -4.94 -4.92 -12.86
CA THR A 58 -3.89 -5.90 -13.17
C THR A 58 -2.81 -5.94 -12.09
N ARG A 59 -2.39 -4.79 -11.54
CA ARG A 59 -1.45 -4.72 -10.40
C ARG A 59 -1.97 -5.45 -9.17
N SER A 60 -3.24 -5.24 -8.82
CA SER A 60 -3.87 -5.96 -7.70
C SER A 60 -3.88 -7.47 -7.93
N ILE A 61 -4.23 -7.94 -9.14
CA ILE A 61 -4.21 -9.38 -9.47
C ILE A 61 -2.81 -9.98 -9.31
N ILE A 62 -1.78 -9.30 -9.84
CA ILE A 62 -0.39 -9.76 -9.73
C ILE A 62 0.04 -9.81 -8.24
N ASN A 63 -0.32 -8.79 -7.45
CA ASN A 63 -0.01 -8.77 -6.02
C ASN A 63 -0.67 -9.95 -5.27
N LEU A 64 -1.95 -10.23 -5.55
CA LEU A 64 -2.65 -11.38 -4.95
C LEU A 64 -1.99 -12.71 -5.32
N ALA A 65 -1.57 -12.88 -6.57
CA ALA A 65 -0.85 -14.08 -7.01
C ALA A 65 0.48 -14.24 -6.25
N MET A 66 1.26 -13.17 -6.13
CA MET A 66 2.53 -13.19 -5.37
C MET A 66 2.31 -13.51 -3.89
N LEU A 67 1.34 -12.85 -3.23
CA LEU A 67 1.05 -13.09 -1.81
C LEU A 67 0.56 -14.52 -1.54
N THR A 68 -0.18 -15.10 -2.50
CA THR A 68 -0.62 -16.50 -2.45
C THR A 68 0.56 -17.45 -2.56
N ALA A 69 1.42 -17.26 -3.57
CA ALA A 69 2.60 -18.09 -3.79
C ALA A 69 3.61 -18.01 -2.62
N LEU A 70 3.73 -16.85 -1.98
CA LEU A 70 4.62 -16.62 -0.84
C LEU A 70 4.03 -17.01 0.51
N ASN A 71 2.81 -17.55 0.56
CA ASN A 71 2.07 -17.89 1.77
C ASN A 71 2.02 -16.71 2.77
N ARG A 72 1.49 -15.56 2.34
CA ARG A 72 1.33 -14.34 3.15
C ARG A 72 -0.14 -14.08 3.46
N PRO A 73 -0.78 -14.87 4.34
CA PRO A 73 -2.23 -14.85 4.54
C PRO A 73 -2.76 -13.52 5.11
N HIS A 74 -1.99 -12.84 5.97
CA HIS A 74 -2.39 -11.54 6.53
C HIS A 74 -2.48 -10.45 5.45
N GLU A 75 -1.44 -10.33 4.64
CA GLU A 75 -1.41 -9.40 3.50
C GLU A 75 -2.39 -9.81 2.41
N LEU A 76 -2.54 -11.11 2.14
CA LEU A 76 -3.50 -11.61 1.15
C LEU A 76 -4.93 -11.20 1.53
N LYS A 77 -5.33 -11.38 2.80
CA LYS A 77 -6.64 -10.94 3.30
C LYS A 77 -6.85 -9.43 3.13
N LEU A 78 -5.83 -8.64 3.41
CA LEU A 78 -5.88 -7.19 3.30
C LEU A 78 -6.03 -6.76 1.83
N HIS A 79 -5.19 -7.29 0.94
CA HIS A 79 -5.19 -6.94 -0.47
C HIS A 79 -6.37 -7.51 -1.27
N ILE A 80 -7.01 -8.59 -0.82
CA ILE A 80 -8.27 -9.07 -1.42
C ILE A 80 -9.34 -7.98 -1.30
N LYS A 81 -9.47 -7.34 -0.13
CA LYS A 81 -10.42 -6.23 0.05
C LYS A 81 -10.06 -5.06 -0.87
N GLY A 82 -8.78 -4.71 -0.93
CA GLY A 82 -8.33 -3.60 -1.78
C GLY A 82 -8.43 -3.86 -3.27
N ALA A 83 -8.51 -5.11 -3.72
CA ALA A 83 -8.76 -5.46 -5.11
C ALA A 83 -10.24 -5.36 -5.51
N LEU A 84 -11.15 -5.23 -4.54
CA LEU A 84 -12.59 -5.09 -4.75
C LEU A 84 -13.08 -3.63 -4.71
N ASN A 85 -12.27 -2.71 -4.15
CA ASN A 85 -12.52 -1.27 -4.09
C ASN A 85 -12.15 -0.60 -5.42
#